data_AF-A0A9P0KDA4-F1
#
_entry.id   AF-A0A9P0KDA4-F1
#
_cell.length_a   1.000
_cell.length_b   1.000
_cell.length_c   1.000
_cell.angle_alpha   90.00
_cell.angle_beta   90.00
_cell.angle_gamma   90.00
#
_symmetry.space_group_name_H-M   'P 1'
#
loop_
_entity.id
_entity.type
_entity.pdbx_description
1 polymer ?
#
loop_
_entity_poly.entity_id
_entity_poly.type
_entity_poly.pdbx_seq_one_letter_code
_entity_poly.pdbx_strand_id
1 'polypeptide(L)'
;MLSAKFDFLRPSSPLEMPKRKGDKHVSRSLKKARKDRKYKEDIEQVIIQLFIRQANLKDFTAKYYFKTHTRMSAYLIGAIAGYILHVLKGKKYHISRKLLLVIWTAMLALMLGCIFAGHDTMLGPEYRKWDHVFYNTFVRPTWSIFIAWMVVACVLGHGGIINSFLSNKIFQVLSRFSYSVYLIHFVEICLWELSRKTGVYFTEVGMLFDFWGHFMFSLIISYIWVLAFEAPVTALEKLLLR
;
A
#
# COMPACT_ATOMS: atom_id res chain seq x y z
N MET A 1 -79.32 -13.71 -50.83
CA MET A 1 -79.24 -14.74 -51.88
C MET A 1 -77.76 -15.01 -52.12
N LEU A 2 -77.30 -16.18 -51.68
CA LEU A 2 -76.04 -16.86 -52.07
C LEU A 2 -74.73 -16.12 -51.69
N SER A 3 -74.02 -16.48 -50.63
CA SER A 3 -73.35 -17.77 -50.37
C SER A 3 -72.38 -18.18 -51.48
N ALA A 4 -71.13 -18.38 -51.03
CA ALA A 4 -70.17 -19.36 -51.48
C ALA A 4 -69.03 -18.90 -52.39
N LYS A 5 -67.83 -19.23 -51.89
CA LYS A 5 -66.55 -19.49 -52.58
C LYS A 5 -65.77 -18.26 -53.04
N PHE A 6 -64.77 -17.89 -52.24
CA PHE A 6 -63.37 -18.14 -52.61
C PHE A 6 -62.47 -18.05 -51.37
N ASP A 7 -62.66 -18.99 -50.44
CA ASP A 7 -61.68 -19.32 -49.38
C ASP A 7 -60.53 -20.13 -49.99
N PHE A 8 -59.66 -19.47 -50.73
CA PHE A 8 -58.38 -20.06 -51.14
C PHE A 8 -57.33 -18.96 -51.10
N LEU A 9 -56.23 -19.21 -50.37
CA LEU A 9 -55.11 -18.30 -50.08
C LEU A 9 -55.20 -17.52 -48.75
N ARG A 10 -55.54 -18.21 -47.65
CA ARG A 10 -54.97 -17.84 -46.34
C ARG A 10 -53.67 -18.64 -46.16
N PRO A 11 -52.51 -18.02 -45.89
CA PRO A 11 -51.31 -18.78 -45.57
C PRO A 11 -51.58 -19.55 -44.28
N SER A 12 -51.47 -20.87 -44.36
CA SER A 12 -51.53 -21.78 -43.23
C SER A 12 -50.58 -21.30 -42.14
N SER A 13 -51.10 -21.19 -40.92
CA SER A 13 -50.34 -21.09 -39.67
C SER A 13 -49.05 -21.92 -39.73
N PRO A 14 -47.90 -21.41 -39.25
CA PRO A 14 -46.67 -22.18 -39.29
C PRO A 14 -46.88 -23.50 -38.54
N LEU A 15 -46.77 -24.61 -39.27
CA LEU A 15 -46.77 -25.96 -38.71
C LEU A 15 -45.72 -26.02 -37.61
N GLU A 16 -46.15 -26.16 -36.36
CA GLU A 16 -45.26 -26.58 -35.28
C GLU A 16 -44.77 -27.99 -35.58
N MET A 17 -43.61 -28.07 -36.22
CA MET A 17 -42.89 -29.32 -36.42
C MET A 17 -42.51 -29.90 -35.05
N PRO A 18 -42.93 -31.13 -34.71
CA PRO A 18 -42.59 -31.73 -33.43
C PRO A 18 -41.07 -31.93 -33.35
N LYS A 19 -40.41 -31.21 -32.41
CA LYS A 19 -38.96 -31.31 -32.18
C LYS A 19 -38.55 -32.78 -31.99
N ARG A 20 -37.77 -33.34 -32.92
CA ARG A 20 -37.24 -34.71 -32.82
C ARG A 20 -36.47 -34.85 -31.51
N LYS A 21 -36.59 -35.99 -30.81
CA LYS A 21 -35.83 -36.29 -29.57
C LYS A 21 -34.30 -36.04 -29.73
N GLY A 22 -33.76 -36.18 -30.94
CA GLY A 22 -32.37 -35.85 -31.29
C GLY A 22 -32.00 -34.36 -31.18
N ASP A 23 -32.91 -33.43 -31.50
CA ASP A 23 -32.64 -31.98 -31.44
C ASP A 23 -32.43 -31.48 -30.01
N LYS A 24 -33.08 -32.11 -29.04
CA LYS A 24 -32.88 -31.79 -27.62
C LYS A 24 -31.48 -32.19 -27.15
N HIS A 25 -30.96 -33.32 -27.62
CA HIS A 25 -29.61 -33.78 -27.30
C HIS A 25 -28.54 -32.88 -27.94
N VAL A 26 -28.71 -32.54 -29.22
CA VAL A 26 -27.83 -31.60 -29.94
C VAL A 26 -27.84 -30.22 -29.28
N SER A 27 -29.01 -29.68 -28.93
CA SER A 27 -29.10 -28.37 -28.25
C SER A 27 -28.42 -28.35 -26.87
N ARG A 28 -28.45 -29.47 -26.13
CA ARG A 28 -27.75 -29.61 -24.83
C ARG A 28 -26.23 -29.66 -25.03
N SER A 29 -25.76 -30.39 -26.05
CA SER A 29 -24.33 -30.46 -26.38
C SER A 29 -23.76 -29.10 -26.82
N LEU A 30 -24.50 -28.34 -27.62
CA LEU A 30 -24.12 -26.98 -28.04
C LEU A 30 -24.12 -25.99 -26.87
N LYS A 31 -25.09 -26.09 -25.95
CA LYS A 31 -25.09 -25.28 -24.72
C LYS A 31 -23.90 -25.59 -23.81
N LYS A 32 -23.53 -26.87 -23.68
CA LYS A 32 -22.36 -27.31 -22.93
C LYS A 32 -21.07 -26.78 -23.57
N ALA A 33 -20.87 -26.98 -24.86
CA ALA A 33 -19.71 -26.46 -25.59
C ALA A 33 -19.58 -24.92 -25.53
N ARG A 34 -20.72 -24.20 -25.54
CA ARG A 34 -20.74 -22.74 -25.38
C ARG A 34 -20.39 -22.30 -23.96
N LYS A 35 -20.82 -23.05 -22.94
CA LYS A 35 -20.46 -22.83 -21.53
C LYS A 35 -18.97 -23.09 -21.30
N ASP A 36 -18.43 -24.17 -21.87
CA ASP A 36 -17.02 -24.54 -21.74
C ASP A 36 -16.12 -23.52 -22.45
N ARG A 37 -16.54 -23.02 -23.63
CA ARG A 37 -15.85 -21.92 -24.33
C ARG A 37 -15.84 -20.64 -23.50
N LYS A 38 -16.99 -20.24 -22.95
CA LYS A 38 -17.10 -19.05 -22.10
C LYS A 38 -16.21 -19.17 -20.85
N TYR A 39 -16.22 -20.32 -20.20
CA TYR A 39 -15.35 -20.60 -19.05
C TYR A 39 -13.86 -20.48 -19.40
N LYS A 40 -13.46 -20.97 -20.58
CA LYS A 40 -12.08 -20.85 -21.06
C LYS A 40 -11.71 -19.39 -21.35
N GLU A 41 -12.58 -18.63 -21.99
CA GLU A 41 -12.40 -17.19 -22.24
C GLU A 41 -12.28 -16.42 -20.91
N ASP A 42 -13.13 -16.72 -19.92
CA ASP A 42 -13.08 -16.10 -18.59
C ASP A 42 -11.73 -16.39 -17.88
N ILE A 43 -11.23 -17.63 -17.97
CA ILE A 43 -9.91 -17.99 -17.40
C ILE A 43 -8.78 -17.24 -18.12
N GLU A 44 -8.79 -17.21 -19.46
CA GLU A 44 -7.77 -16.51 -20.24
C GLU A 44 -7.74 -15.01 -19.89
N GLN A 45 -8.90 -14.39 -19.71
CA GLN A 45 -9.00 -13.00 -19.26
C GLN A 45 -8.41 -12.80 -17.86
N VAL A 46 -8.69 -13.68 -16.90
CA VAL A 46 -8.11 -13.61 -15.55
C VAL A 46 -6.58 -13.75 -15.61
N ILE A 47 -6.06 -14.69 -16.39
CA ILE A 47 -4.62 -14.90 -16.54
C ILE A 47 -3.96 -13.65 -17.14
N ILE A 48 -4.54 -13.08 -18.20
CA ILE A 48 -4.03 -11.85 -18.83
C ILE A 48 -4.03 -10.69 -17.82
N GLN A 49 -5.10 -10.52 -17.04
CA GLN A 49 -5.18 -9.49 -16.00
C GLN A 49 -4.11 -9.66 -14.91
N LEU A 50 -3.84 -10.90 -14.49
CA LEU A 50 -2.77 -11.20 -13.53
C LEU A 50 -1.39 -10.88 -14.10
N PHE A 51 -1.12 -11.22 -15.36
CA PHE A 51 0.14 -10.88 -16.03
C PHE A 51 0.34 -9.37 -16.15
N ILE A 52 -0.69 -8.64 -16.59
CA ILE A 52 -0.65 -7.18 -16.68
C ILE A 52 -0.40 -6.56 -15.31
N ARG A 53 -1.08 -7.04 -14.26
CA ARG A 53 -0.88 -6.57 -12.89
C ARG A 53 0.55 -6.81 -12.40
N GLN A 54 1.10 -8.00 -12.65
CA GLN A 54 2.49 -8.33 -12.31
C GLN A 54 3.49 -7.45 -13.06
N ALA A 55 3.27 -7.22 -14.36
CA ALA A 55 4.11 -6.32 -15.17
C ALA A 55 4.06 -4.88 -14.64
N ASN A 56 2.87 -4.36 -14.35
CA ASN A 56 2.67 -3.02 -13.80
C ASN A 56 3.32 -2.86 -12.41
N LEU A 57 3.25 -3.88 -11.54
CA LEU A 57 3.92 -3.87 -10.24
C LEU A 57 5.45 -3.83 -10.39
N LYS A 58 6.02 -4.65 -11.27
CA LYS A 58 7.46 -4.63 -11.57
C LYS A 58 7.88 -3.27 -12.10
N ASP A 59 7.11 -2.71 -13.02
CA ASP A 59 7.36 -1.38 -13.59
C ASP A 59 7.27 -0.27 -12.55
N PHE A 60 6.24 -0.27 -11.71
CA PHE A 60 6.11 0.67 -10.60
C PHE A 60 7.30 0.56 -9.64
N THR A 61 7.69 -0.66 -9.30
CA THR A 61 8.79 -0.90 -8.36
C THR A 61 10.12 -0.41 -8.95
N ALA A 62 10.41 -0.74 -10.21
CA ALA A 62 11.62 -0.32 -10.90
C ALA A 62 11.66 1.18 -11.22
N LYS A 63 10.52 1.77 -11.62
CA LYS A 63 10.46 3.17 -12.08
C LYS A 63 10.23 4.16 -10.95
N TYR A 64 9.57 3.77 -9.86
CA TYR A 64 9.16 4.69 -8.79
C TYR A 64 9.71 4.29 -7.41
N TYR A 65 9.68 3.00 -7.04
CA TYR A 65 10.04 2.57 -5.69
C TYR A 65 11.55 2.48 -5.43
N PHE A 66 12.35 1.96 -6.37
CA PHE A 66 13.80 1.83 -6.16
C PHE A 66 14.59 3.09 -6.47
N LYS A 67 14.05 4.00 -7.29
CA LYS A 67 14.76 5.20 -7.70
C LYS A 67 14.90 6.17 -6.52
N THR A 68 16.12 6.48 -6.12
CA THR A 68 16.41 7.35 -4.97
C THR A 68 15.94 8.80 -5.17
N HIS A 69 15.96 9.30 -6.41
CA HIS A 69 15.53 10.67 -6.70
C HIS A 69 14.03 10.92 -6.48
N THR A 70 13.17 9.90 -6.54
CA THR A 70 11.74 10.06 -6.21
C THR A 70 11.52 10.33 -4.72
N ARG A 71 12.55 10.10 -3.89
CA ARG A 71 12.57 10.38 -2.45
C ARG A 71 13.35 11.66 -2.10
N MET A 72 13.87 12.39 -3.09
CA MET A 72 14.69 13.59 -2.87
C MET A 72 13.97 14.66 -2.05
N SER A 73 12.65 14.81 -2.21
CA SER A 73 11.86 15.78 -1.43
C SER A 73 11.98 15.55 0.07
N ALA A 74 11.89 14.29 0.53
CA ALA A 74 12.04 13.95 1.94
C ALA A 74 13.45 14.27 2.46
N TYR A 75 14.49 13.98 1.67
CA TYR A 75 15.88 14.28 2.03
C TYR A 75 16.13 15.78 2.15
N LEU A 76 15.62 16.58 1.21
CA LEU A 76 15.75 18.04 1.23
C LEU A 76 15.04 18.63 2.45
N ILE A 77 13.81 18.21 2.73
CA ILE A 77 13.04 18.68 3.89
C ILE A 77 13.78 18.34 5.19
N GLY A 78 14.30 17.12 5.31
CA GLY A 78 15.11 16.70 6.46
C GLY A 78 16.39 17.52 6.62
N ALA A 79 17.11 17.77 5.52
CA ALA A 79 18.32 18.61 5.54
C ALA A 79 18.03 20.06 5.94
N ILE A 80 16.95 20.64 5.41
CA ILE A 80 16.50 21.99 5.77
C ILE A 80 16.11 22.04 7.26
N ALA A 81 15.34 21.06 7.74
CA ALA A 81 14.97 20.98 9.15
C ALA A 81 16.20 20.84 10.07
N GLY A 82 17.19 20.04 9.67
CA GLY A 82 18.46 19.90 10.37
C GLY A 82 19.27 21.21 10.40
N TYR A 83 19.31 21.94 9.28
CA TYR A 83 19.94 23.26 9.22
C TYR A 83 19.24 24.28 10.13
N ILE A 84 17.91 24.32 10.08
CA ILE A 84 17.10 25.14 10.99
C ILE A 84 17.45 24.80 12.44
N LEU A 85 17.48 23.51 12.78
CA LEU A 85 17.81 23.07 14.13
C LEU A 85 19.21 23.50 14.56
N HIS A 86 20.20 23.44 13.66
CA HIS A 86 21.54 23.93 13.93
C HIS A 86 21.54 25.45 14.22
N VAL A 87 20.83 26.25 13.42
CA VAL A 87 20.79 27.71 13.60
C VAL A 87 20.04 28.11 14.89
N LEU A 88 19.02 27.33 15.25
CA LEU A 88 18.24 27.55 16.47
C LEU A 88 18.91 26.99 17.73
N LYS A 89 19.98 26.20 17.58
CA LYS A 89 20.72 25.58 18.69
C LYS A 89 21.22 26.66 19.66
N GLY A 90 20.81 26.53 20.93
CA GLY A 90 21.19 27.46 22.00
C GLY A 90 20.32 28.72 22.12
N LYS A 91 19.34 28.94 21.24
CA LYS A 91 18.40 30.05 21.34
C LYS A 91 17.07 29.59 21.94
N LYS A 92 16.61 30.26 23.00
CA LYS A 92 15.26 30.02 23.55
C LYS A 92 14.23 30.82 22.74
N TYR A 93 13.51 30.15 21.84
CA TYR A 93 12.40 30.77 21.12
C TYR A 93 11.10 30.61 21.89
N HIS A 94 10.43 31.72 22.20
CA HIS A 94 9.09 31.70 22.76
C HIS A 94 8.06 31.79 21.64
N ILE A 95 7.50 30.63 21.25
CA ILE A 95 6.35 30.56 20.35
C ILE A 95 5.08 30.70 21.20
N SER A 96 4.12 31.52 20.75
CA SER A 96 2.85 31.66 21.47
C SER A 96 2.06 30.35 21.46
N ARG A 97 1.42 30.01 22.59
CA ARG A 97 0.65 28.75 22.71
C ARG A 97 -0.46 28.62 21.66
N LYS A 98 -1.07 29.74 21.26
CA LYS A 98 -2.10 29.78 20.22
C LYS A 98 -1.52 29.38 18.85
N LEU A 99 -0.38 29.98 18.46
CA LEU A 99 0.28 29.65 17.21
C LEU A 99 0.74 28.19 17.19
N LEU A 100 1.29 27.70 18.30
CA LEU A 100 1.70 26.30 18.44
C LEU A 100 0.52 25.34 18.23
N LEU A 101 -0.64 25.63 18.85
CA LEU A 101 -1.85 24.83 18.69
C LEU A 101 -2.32 24.84 17.24
N VAL A 102 -2.34 26.01 16.58
CA VAL A 102 -2.72 26.13 15.16
C VAL A 102 -1.79 25.32 14.26
N ILE A 103 -0.48 25.36 14.50
CA ILE A 103 0.47 24.58 13.69
C ILE A 103 0.26 23.09 13.92
N TRP A 104 0.09 22.64 15.16
CA TRP A 104 -0.17 21.22 15.45
C TRP A 104 -1.47 20.72 14.83
N THR A 105 -2.57 21.49 14.94
CA THR A 105 -3.85 21.10 14.34
C THR A 105 -3.78 21.12 12.82
N ALA A 106 -3.12 22.10 12.21
CA ALA A 106 -2.90 22.13 10.77
C ALA A 106 -2.07 20.93 10.28
N MET A 107 -0.99 20.60 11.00
CA MET A 107 -0.14 19.45 10.69
C MET A 107 -0.89 18.12 10.81
N LEU A 108 -1.72 17.94 11.83
CA LEU A 108 -2.57 16.75 12.00
C LEU A 108 -3.67 16.67 10.94
N ALA A 109 -4.31 17.80 10.61
CA ALA A 109 -5.33 17.86 9.56
C ALA A 109 -4.74 17.50 8.19
N LEU A 110 -3.55 18.01 7.86
CA LEU A 110 -2.83 17.64 6.63
C LEU A 110 -2.49 16.15 6.59
N MET A 111 -2.07 15.57 7.72
CA MET A 111 -1.75 14.15 7.80
C MET A 111 -2.99 13.27 7.59
N LEU A 112 -4.08 13.57 8.29
CA LEU A 112 -5.35 12.87 8.12
C LEU A 112 -5.90 13.03 6.70
N GLY A 113 -5.80 14.24 6.13
CA GLY A 113 -6.17 14.52 4.75
C GLY A 113 -5.40 13.64 3.76
N CYS A 114 -4.10 13.42 3.98
CA CYS A 114 -3.32 12.49 3.16
C CYS A 114 -3.82 11.04 3.30
N ILE A 115 -4.15 10.58 4.51
CA ILE A 115 -4.65 9.20 4.72
C ILE A 115 -6.00 8.99 4.02
N PHE A 116 -6.96 9.89 4.22
CA PHE A 116 -8.28 9.80 3.59
C PHE A 116 -8.22 9.98 2.08
N ALA A 117 -7.42 10.92 1.58
CA ALA A 117 -7.22 11.08 0.13
C ALA A 117 -6.62 9.81 -0.50
N GLY A 118 -5.74 9.12 0.22
CA GLY A 118 -5.16 7.84 -0.22
C GLY A 118 -6.19 6.72 -0.32
N HIS A 119 -7.14 6.65 0.63
CA HIS A 119 -8.24 5.70 0.58
C HIS A 119 -9.07 5.90 -0.70
N ASP A 120 -9.50 7.13 -0.97
CA ASP A 120 -10.37 7.42 -2.12
C ASP A 120 -9.64 7.26 -3.46
N THR A 121 -8.36 7.60 -3.54
CA THR A 121 -7.58 7.35 -4.76
C THR A 121 -7.29 5.88 -4.98
N MET A 122 -7.02 5.07 -3.95
CA MET A 122 -6.61 3.67 -4.14
C MET A 122 -7.77 2.68 -4.21
N LEU A 123 -8.91 2.98 -3.58
CA LEU A 123 -10.08 2.10 -3.49
C LEU A 123 -11.29 2.63 -4.27
N GLY A 124 -11.17 3.81 -4.88
CA GLY A 124 -12.23 4.42 -5.68
C GLY A 124 -12.62 3.56 -6.89
N PRO A 125 -13.92 3.52 -7.25
CA PRO A 125 -14.40 2.73 -8.40
C PRO A 125 -13.91 3.28 -9.75
N GLU A 126 -13.49 4.54 -9.81
CA GLU A 126 -13.04 5.21 -11.03
C GLU A 126 -11.58 5.67 -10.92
N TYR A 127 -10.77 5.30 -11.92
CA TYR A 127 -9.38 5.72 -12.00
C TYR A 127 -9.25 7.17 -12.47
N ARG A 128 -9.01 8.09 -11.52
CA ARG A 128 -8.80 9.51 -11.80
C ARG A 128 -7.31 9.84 -11.86
N LYS A 129 -6.75 9.87 -13.08
CA LYS A 129 -5.30 10.07 -13.32
C LYS A 129 -4.71 11.25 -12.55
N TRP A 130 -5.36 12.41 -12.56
CA TRP A 130 -4.85 13.62 -11.92
C TRP A 130 -4.77 13.47 -10.40
N ASP A 131 -5.81 12.90 -9.77
CA ASP A 131 -5.86 12.68 -8.33
C ASP A 131 -4.70 11.77 -7.88
N HIS A 132 -4.41 10.70 -8.63
CA HIS A 132 -3.27 9.82 -8.37
C HIS A 132 -1.92 10.52 -8.49
N VAL A 133 -1.76 11.39 -9.49
CA VAL A 133 -0.52 12.17 -9.68
C VAL A 133 -0.32 13.11 -8.50
N PHE A 134 -1.35 13.89 -8.15
CA PHE A 134 -1.29 14.81 -7.01
C PHE A 134 -1.00 14.07 -5.70
N TYR A 135 -1.73 13.00 -5.42
CA TYR A 135 -1.52 12.21 -4.22
C TYR A 135 -0.09 11.67 -4.14
N ASN A 136 0.39 11.03 -5.21
CA ASN A 136 1.71 10.40 -5.22
C ASN A 136 2.88 11.39 -5.17
N THR A 137 2.67 12.63 -5.63
CA THR A 137 3.66 13.72 -5.55
C THR A 137 3.69 14.37 -4.17
N PHE A 138 2.53 14.64 -3.56
CA PHE A 138 2.44 15.43 -2.32
C PHE A 138 2.46 14.60 -1.04
N VAL A 139 2.09 13.32 -1.08
CA VAL A 139 2.05 12.49 0.14
C VAL A 139 3.43 12.45 0.82
N ARG A 140 4.51 12.15 0.10
CA ARG A 140 5.85 12.00 0.71
C ARG A 140 6.40 13.32 1.29
N PRO A 141 6.36 14.47 0.57
CA PRO A 141 6.74 15.76 1.15
C PRO A 141 5.93 16.11 2.39
N THR A 142 4.60 15.96 2.36
CA THR A 142 3.73 16.31 3.49
C THR A 142 4.07 15.48 4.73
N TRP A 143 4.26 14.17 4.57
CA TRP A 143 4.72 13.30 5.65
C TRP A 143 6.08 13.73 6.21
N SER A 144 7.00 14.14 5.33
CA SER A 144 8.33 14.59 5.74
C SER A 144 8.30 15.93 6.49
N ILE A 145 7.45 16.88 6.05
CA ILE A 145 7.25 18.18 6.72
C ILE A 145 6.66 17.96 8.11
N PHE A 146 5.69 17.06 8.25
CA PHE A 146 5.10 16.72 9.54
C PHE A 146 6.15 16.19 10.52
N ILE A 147 6.97 15.23 10.09
CA ILE A 147 8.04 14.67 10.93
C ILE A 147 9.09 15.74 11.25
N ALA A 148 9.49 16.54 10.27
CA ALA A 148 10.43 17.65 10.47
C ALA A 148 9.93 18.66 11.51
N TRP A 149 8.67 19.08 11.41
CA TRP A 149 8.04 19.95 12.40
C TRP A 149 8.01 19.31 13.79
N MET A 150 7.64 18.03 13.88
CA MET A 150 7.63 17.29 15.14
C MET A 150 9.00 17.29 15.82
N VAL A 151 10.07 16.99 15.07
CA VAL A 151 11.44 17.02 15.58
C VAL A 151 11.82 18.41 16.07
N VAL A 152 11.58 19.45 15.26
CA VAL A 152 11.89 20.84 15.62
C VAL A 152 11.11 21.28 16.86
N ALA A 153 9.82 20.96 16.93
CA ALA A 153 8.97 21.29 18.07
C ALA A 153 9.42 20.57 19.35
N CYS A 154 9.82 19.29 19.27
CA CYS A 154 10.34 18.55 20.42
C CYS A 154 11.64 19.17 20.94
N VAL A 155 12.58 19.51 20.07
CA VAL A 155 13.88 20.09 20.49
C VAL A 155 13.73 21.51 21.05
N LEU A 156 12.81 22.30 20.52
CA LEU A 156 12.53 23.66 21.03
C LEU A 156 11.74 23.65 22.36
N GLY A 157 11.31 22.48 22.84
CA GLY A 157 10.52 22.34 24.08
C GLY A 157 9.02 22.59 23.88
N HIS A 158 8.55 22.72 22.64
CA HIS A 158 7.15 22.89 22.27
C HIS A 158 6.43 21.58 21.93
N GLY A 159 7.07 20.43 22.12
CA GLY A 159 6.51 19.10 21.84
C GLY A 159 5.54 18.57 22.90
N GLY A 160 5.49 19.16 24.10
CA GLY A 160 4.53 18.80 25.16
C GLY A 160 4.45 17.29 25.44
N ILE A 161 3.25 16.72 25.27
CA ILE A 161 2.98 15.28 25.47
C ILE A 161 3.80 14.41 24.51
N ILE A 162 3.94 14.82 23.25
CA ILE A 162 4.68 14.08 22.23
C ILE A 162 6.15 13.95 22.62
N ASN A 163 6.74 15.02 23.15
CA ASN A 163 8.12 14.98 23.62
C ASN A 163 8.30 14.01 24.79
N SER A 164 7.37 13.98 25.74
CA SER A 164 7.39 13.03 26.87
C SER A 164 7.29 11.58 26.39
N PHE A 165 6.38 11.32 25.45
CA PHE A 165 6.19 10.00 24.85
C PHE A 165 7.43 9.52 24.10
N LEU A 166 7.97 10.34 23.20
CA LEU A 166 9.15 10.00 22.38
C LEU A 166 10.45 9.91 23.19
N SER A 167 10.53 10.62 24.32
CA SER A 167 11.72 10.57 25.20
C SER A 167 11.78 9.33 26.09
N ASN A 168 10.76 8.47 26.06
CA ASN A 168 10.72 7.23 26.85
C ASN A 168 11.90 6.30 26.48
N LYS A 169 12.46 5.62 27.49
CA LYS A 169 13.59 4.69 27.36
C LYS A 169 13.33 3.58 26.33
N ILE A 170 12.09 3.14 26.18
CA ILE A 170 11.71 2.12 25.18
C ILE A 170 12.07 2.59 23.76
N PHE A 171 11.74 3.84 23.40
CA PHE A 171 12.06 4.39 22.09
C PHE A 171 13.56 4.62 21.90
N GLN A 172 14.28 4.96 22.96
CA GLN A 172 15.75 5.08 22.90
C GLN A 172 16.41 3.72 22.60
N VAL A 173 15.92 2.65 23.22
CA VAL A 173 16.40 1.29 22.96
C VAL A 173 16.03 0.86 21.54
N LEU A 174 14.77 1.05 21.14
CA LEU A 174 14.29 0.70 19.80
C LEU A 174 15.05 1.46 18.70
N SER A 175 15.39 2.72 18.94
CA SER A 175 16.19 3.53 18.01
C SER A 175 17.56 2.93 17.75
N ARG A 176 18.20 2.28 18.72
CA ARG A 176 19.50 1.62 18.54
C ARG A 176 19.39 0.39 17.65
N PHE A 177 18.30 -0.37 17.76
CA PHE A 177 18.04 -1.55 16.94
C PHE A 177 17.47 -1.23 15.55
N SER A 178 16.97 -0.01 15.33
CA SER A 178 16.25 0.37 14.12
C SER A 178 16.99 0.03 12.81
N TYR A 179 18.31 0.20 12.78
CA TYR A 179 19.12 -0.12 11.60
C TYR A 179 19.19 -1.63 11.33
N SER A 180 19.50 -2.43 12.35
CA SER A 180 19.52 -3.89 12.23
C SER A 180 18.15 -4.47 11.88
N VAL A 181 17.08 -3.94 12.48
CA VAL A 181 15.69 -4.31 12.14
C VAL A 181 15.40 -4.01 10.68
N TYR A 182 15.79 -2.83 10.18
CA TYR A 182 15.58 -2.44 8.80
C TYR A 182 16.21 -3.42 7.79
N LEU A 183 17.45 -3.87 8.04
CA LEU A 183 18.14 -4.81 7.17
C LEU A 183 17.48 -6.19 7.18
N ILE A 184 17.15 -6.69 8.36
CA ILE A 184 16.61 -8.05 8.54
C ILE A 184 15.17 -8.14 8.05
N HIS A 185 14.36 -7.12 8.33
CA HIS A 185 12.94 -7.13 8.00
C HIS A 185 12.67 -7.36 6.53
N PHE A 186 13.45 -6.73 5.64
CA PHE A 186 13.29 -6.93 4.20
C PHE A 186 13.59 -8.38 3.79
N VAL A 187 14.68 -8.96 4.30
CA VAL A 187 15.06 -10.35 4.01
C VAL A 187 14.03 -11.33 4.57
N GLU A 188 13.57 -11.08 5.79
CA GLU A 188 12.55 -11.88 6.48
C GLU A 188 11.23 -11.91 5.69
N ILE A 189 10.71 -10.75 5.27
CA ILE A 189 9.53 -10.69 4.42
C ILE A 189 9.76 -11.46 3.11
N CYS A 190 10.89 -11.26 2.43
CA CYS A 190 11.16 -11.97 1.17
C CYS A 190 11.17 -13.50 1.35
N LEU A 191 11.79 -13.99 2.43
CA LEU A 191 11.82 -15.44 2.72
C LEU A 191 10.44 -15.97 3.08
N TRP A 192 9.65 -15.21 3.84
CA TRP A 192 8.27 -15.56 4.15
C TRP A 192 7.44 -15.69 2.88
N GLU A 193 7.48 -14.67 2.03
CA GLU A 193 6.77 -14.62 0.76
C GLU A 193 7.13 -15.77 -0.17
N LEU A 194 8.43 -16.09 -0.30
CA LEU A 194 8.91 -17.22 -1.11
C LEU A 194 8.49 -18.57 -0.55
N SER A 195 8.31 -18.66 0.77
CA SER A 195 7.87 -19.90 1.43
C SER A 195 6.37 -20.14 1.29
N ARG A 196 5.57 -19.11 0.95
CA ARG A 196 4.12 -19.23 0.75
C ARG A 196 3.83 -19.98 -0.56
N LYS A 197 3.20 -21.15 -0.43
CA LYS A 197 2.82 -22.02 -1.55
C LYS A 197 1.39 -21.78 -2.05
N THR A 198 0.55 -21.11 -1.25
CA THR A 198 -0.86 -20.86 -1.53
C THR A 198 -1.18 -19.37 -1.41
N GLY A 199 -2.14 -18.89 -2.21
CA GLY A 199 -2.65 -17.53 -2.11
C GLY A 199 -3.47 -17.34 -0.84
N VAL A 200 -3.17 -16.28 -0.08
CA VAL A 200 -3.92 -15.91 1.13
C VAL A 200 -5.06 -14.97 0.73
N TYR A 201 -6.26 -15.21 1.25
CA TYR A 201 -7.38 -14.29 1.07
C TYR A 201 -7.12 -13.00 1.84
N PHE A 202 -7.34 -11.86 1.19
CA PHE A 202 -7.20 -10.56 1.82
C PHE A 202 -8.27 -10.39 2.91
N THR A 203 -7.83 -10.26 4.16
CA THR A 203 -8.70 -9.93 5.29
C THR A 203 -8.00 -8.87 6.15
N GLU A 204 -8.76 -7.89 6.65
CA GLU A 204 -8.21 -6.79 7.46
C GLU A 204 -7.54 -7.32 8.73
N VAL A 205 -8.21 -8.27 9.39
CA VAL A 205 -7.70 -8.92 10.60
C VAL A 205 -6.44 -9.74 10.29
N GLY A 206 -6.43 -10.49 9.18
CA GLY A 206 -5.25 -11.24 8.76
C GLY A 206 -4.04 -10.35 8.50
N MET A 207 -4.24 -9.20 7.86
CA MET A 207 -3.16 -8.23 7.64
C MET A 207 -2.60 -7.66 8.95
N LEU A 208 -3.45 -7.40 9.94
CA LEU A 208 -3.00 -6.94 11.25
C LEU A 208 -2.14 -8.01 11.95
N PHE A 209 -2.55 -9.28 11.90
CA PHE A 209 -1.76 -10.39 12.45
C PHE A 209 -0.43 -10.56 11.72
N ASP A 210 -0.43 -10.50 10.39
CA ASP A 210 0.80 -10.61 9.59
C ASP A 210 1.76 -9.45 9.91
N PHE A 211 1.25 -8.21 10.03
CA PHE A 211 2.07 -7.05 10.39
C PHE A 211 2.76 -7.23 11.74
N TRP A 212 1.99 -7.57 12.78
CA TRP A 212 2.55 -7.77 14.12
C TRP A 212 3.47 -8.99 14.18
N GLY A 213 3.17 -10.04 13.43
CA GLY A 213 4.03 -11.21 13.28
C GLY A 213 5.39 -10.83 12.73
N HIS A 214 5.43 -10.22 11.54
CA HIS A 214 6.67 -9.77 10.91
C HIS A 214 7.45 -8.79 11.79
N PHE A 215 6.76 -7.85 12.44
CA PHE A 215 7.39 -6.89 13.34
C PHE A 215 8.06 -7.56 14.54
N MET A 216 7.39 -8.50 15.21
CA MET A 216 7.96 -9.22 16.35
C MET A 216 9.10 -10.15 15.93
N PHE A 217 8.96 -10.88 14.81
CA PHE A 217 10.02 -11.74 14.30
C PHE A 217 11.27 -10.95 13.91
N SER A 218 11.08 -9.85 13.18
CA SER A 218 12.17 -8.94 12.81
C SER A 218 12.90 -8.39 14.04
N LEU A 219 12.18 -8.05 15.11
CA LEU A 219 12.81 -7.57 16.36
C LEU A 219 13.66 -8.64 17.03
N ILE A 220 13.17 -9.88 17.12
CA ILE A 220 13.90 -10.99 17.75
C ILE A 220 15.17 -11.33 16.97
N ILE A 221 15.06 -11.47 15.64
CA ILE A 221 16.20 -11.79 14.78
C ILE A 221 17.20 -10.62 14.79
N SER A 222 16.72 -9.38 14.76
CA SER A 222 17.58 -8.20 14.88
C SER A 222 18.33 -8.14 16.20
N TYR A 223 17.71 -8.56 17.29
CA TYR A 223 18.38 -8.60 18.59
C TYR A 223 19.56 -9.58 18.57
N ILE A 224 19.38 -10.78 18.01
CA ILE A 224 20.45 -11.77 17.84
C ILE A 224 21.55 -11.22 16.93
N TRP A 225 21.18 -10.55 15.84
CA TRP A 225 22.12 -9.94 14.90
C TRP A 225 23.00 -8.87 15.55
N VAL A 226 22.40 -7.97 16.34
CA VAL A 226 23.16 -6.95 17.06
C VAL A 226 24.14 -7.58 18.04
N LEU A 227 23.73 -8.61 18.79
CA LEU A 227 24.62 -9.29 19.71
C LEU A 227 25.77 -10.03 19.01
N ALA A 228 25.50 -10.64 17.84
CA ALA A 228 26.48 -11.41 17.10
C ALA A 228 27.49 -10.54 16.34
N PHE A 229 27.05 -9.41 15.77
CA PHE A 229 27.87 -8.60 14.86
C PHE A 229 28.13 -7.17 15.36
N GLU A 230 27.08 -6.41 15.69
CA GLU A 230 27.26 -4.99 16.05
C GLU A 230 27.97 -4.82 17.40
N ALA A 231 27.65 -5.63 18.40
CA ALA A 231 28.25 -5.58 19.73
C ALA A 231 29.78 -5.83 19.71
N PRO A 232 30.31 -6.91 19.09
CA PRO A 232 31.75 -7.12 19.03
C PRO A 232 32.46 -6.08 18.16
N VAL A 233 31.86 -5.62 17.05
CA VAL A 233 32.44 -4.56 16.21
C VAL A 233 32.54 -3.25 16.98
N THR A 234 31.50 -2.87 17.73
CA THR A 234 31.51 -1.67 18.57
C THR A 234 32.57 -1.77 19.68
N ALA A 235 32.77 -2.97 20.25
CA ALA A 235 33.81 -3.21 21.24
C ALA A 235 35.22 -3.08 20.63
N LEU A 236 35.41 -3.61 19.41
CA LEU A 236 36.66 -3.51 18.66
C LEU A 236 36.98 -2.06 18.25
N GLU A 237 35.97 -1.31 17.79
CA GLU A 237 36.12 0.11 17.45
C GLU A 237 36.62 0.93 18.64
N LYS A 238 36.02 0.73 19.82
CA LYS A 238 36.45 1.40 21.06
C LYS A 238 37.86 1.03 21.50
N LEU A 239 38.35 -0.15 21.11
CA LEU A 239 39.70 -0.60 21.40
C LEU A 239 40.72 0.00 20.41
N LEU A 240 40.34 0.12 19.14
CA LEU A 240 41.20 0.63 18.05
C LEU A 240 41.27 2.15 17.99
N LEU A 241 40.19 2.87 18.27
CA LEU A 241 40.10 4.33 18.26
C LEU A 241 40.38 4.96 19.63
N ARG A 242 41.10 4.24 20.49
CA ARG A 242 41.54 4.72 21.80
C ARG A 242 42.81 5.54 21.71
#